data_AF-A0A0P8X6J4-F1
#
_entry.id   AF-A0A0P8X6J4-F1
#
_cell.length_a   1.000
_cell.length_b   1.000
_cell.length_c   1.000
_cell.angle_alpha   90.00
_cell.angle_beta   90.00
_cell.angle_gamma   90.00
#
_symmetry.space_group_name_H-M   'P 1'
#
loop_
_entity.id
_entity.type
_entity.pdbx_description
1 polymer ?
#
loop_
_entity_poly.entity_id
_entity_poly.type
_entity_poly.pdbx_seq_one_letter_code
_entity_poly.pdbx_strand_id
1 'polypeptide(L)'
;MNLNIPLAALMVAASLFGCATSSNHGVNVKLVATRQNAGQIGNVTLTDWDNKTGLSFFVSGAPSYVSLPLRLYSFINNGSCQQPGSVAYAMNNIVVTERQPIRGWTFSRTAPVPLQTLLAGNYSVVVRTAATDGNYDIFCGDIKSGEPVK
;
A
#
# COMPACT_ATOMS: atom_id res chain seq x y z
N MET A 1 17.53 -62.78 9.43
CA MET A 1 17.30 -61.51 10.13
C MET A 1 18.65 -60.89 10.46
N ASN A 2 18.97 -59.72 9.91
CA ASN A 2 19.71 -58.64 10.57
C ASN A 2 19.91 -57.50 9.56
N LEU A 3 19.01 -56.53 9.60
CA LEU A 3 19.10 -55.30 8.83
C LEU A 3 19.60 -54.21 9.78
N ASN A 4 20.92 -54.11 9.93
CA ASN A 4 21.55 -53.02 10.68
C ASN A 4 21.50 -51.75 9.81
N ILE A 5 20.37 -51.05 9.86
CA ILE A 5 20.25 -49.72 9.25
C ILE A 5 20.94 -48.73 10.20
N PRO A 6 22.05 -48.08 9.80
CA PRO A 6 22.71 -47.09 10.64
C PRO A 6 21.79 -45.89 10.85
N LEU A 7 21.37 -45.67 12.10
CA LEU A 7 20.53 -44.53 12.54
C LEU A 7 21.04 -43.15 12.10
N ALA A 8 22.32 -43.03 11.73
CA ALA A 8 22.93 -41.80 11.26
C ALA A 8 22.34 -41.31 9.91
N ALA A 9 21.84 -42.22 9.06
CA ALA A 9 21.29 -41.83 7.76
C ALA A 9 19.91 -41.15 7.87
N LEU A 10 19.15 -41.38 8.95
CA LEU A 10 17.81 -40.84 9.10
C LEU A 10 17.81 -39.36 9.54
N MET A 11 18.86 -38.89 10.23
CA MET A 11 18.92 -37.51 10.74
C MET A 11 19.34 -36.48 9.69
N VAL A 12 19.98 -36.88 8.59
CA VAL A 12 20.44 -35.95 7.53
C VAL A 12 19.31 -35.58 6.57
N ALA A 13 18.25 -36.41 6.47
CA ALA A 13 17.13 -36.13 5.57
C ALA A 13 16.12 -35.12 6.14
N ALA A 14 16.13 -34.85 7.45
CA ALA A 14 15.16 -33.96 8.09
C ALA A 14 15.61 -32.47 8.13
N SER A 15 16.86 -32.16 7.78
CA SER A 15 17.42 -30.81 7.89
C SER A 15 17.26 -29.93 6.63
N LEU A 16 16.65 -30.46 5.56
CA LEU A 16 16.53 -29.76 4.26
C LEU A 16 15.17 -29.10 4.01
N PHE A 17 14.19 -29.26 4.90
CA PHE A 17 12.88 -28.60 4.77
C PHE A 17 12.83 -27.29 5.56
N GLY A 18 13.70 -26.34 5.17
CA GLY A 18 13.82 -25.03 5.81
C GLY A 18 13.82 -23.89 4.81
N CYS A 19 12.97 -23.94 3.77
CA CYS A 19 12.74 -22.78 2.93
C CYS A 19 11.92 -21.75 3.73
N ALA A 20 12.59 -20.80 4.38
CA ALA A 20 11.92 -19.59 4.84
C ALA A 20 11.49 -18.78 3.61
N THR A 21 10.32 -19.10 3.04
CA THR A 21 9.66 -18.24 2.06
C THR A 21 9.18 -17.01 2.82
N SER A 22 10.00 -15.96 2.88
CA SER A 22 9.54 -14.63 3.31
C SER A 22 8.57 -14.11 2.26
N SER A 23 7.30 -14.48 2.38
CA SER A 23 6.18 -14.03 1.57
C SER A 23 5.68 -12.65 2.01
N ASN A 24 6.58 -11.70 2.31
CA ASN A 24 6.20 -10.31 2.54
C ASN A 24 5.82 -9.68 1.19
N HIS A 25 4.67 -10.10 0.67
CA HIS A 25 4.15 -9.73 -0.64
C HIS A 25 3.58 -8.32 -0.57
N GLY A 26 4.48 -7.34 -0.55
CA GLY A 26 4.08 -5.97 -0.84
C GLY A 26 3.59 -5.86 -2.29
N VAL A 27 2.58 -5.03 -2.53
CA VAL A 27 2.08 -4.72 -3.88
C VAL A 27 2.22 -3.22 -4.11
N ASN A 28 2.76 -2.84 -5.27
CA ASN A 28 2.84 -1.43 -5.65
C ASN A 28 1.62 -1.04 -6.51
N VAL A 29 0.90 -0.01 -6.07
CA VAL A 29 -0.23 0.57 -6.79
C VAL A 29 0.20 1.93 -7.33
N LYS A 30 0.19 2.06 -8.67
CA LYS A 30 0.37 3.34 -9.33
C LYS A 30 -0.81 4.26 -9.03
N LEU A 31 -0.52 5.48 -8.59
CA LEU A 31 -1.52 6.51 -8.37
C LEU A 31 -1.60 7.42 -9.60
N VAL A 32 -2.76 7.45 -10.24
CA VAL A 32 -3.06 8.33 -11.37
C VAL A 32 -3.49 9.68 -10.83
N ALA A 33 -2.82 10.75 -11.27
CA ALA A 33 -3.18 12.10 -10.92
C ALA A 33 -4.52 12.49 -11.54
N THR A 34 -5.36 13.17 -10.75
CA THR A 34 -6.60 13.75 -11.26
C THR A 34 -6.30 15.07 -12.00
N ARG A 35 -7.35 15.69 -12.56
CA ARG A 35 -7.23 17.04 -13.15
C ARG A 35 -6.74 18.08 -12.15
N GLN A 36 -7.02 17.89 -10.86
CA GLN A 36 -6.61 18.81 -9.80
C GLN A 36 -5.10 18.76 -9.54
N ASN A 37 -4.41 17.71 -9.97
CA ASN A 37 -2.99 17.51 -9.73
C ASN A 37 -2.23 17.10 -11.00
N ALA A 38 -2.67 17.61 -12.15
CA ALA A 38 -2.13 17.24 -13.45
C ALA A 38 -0.60 17.37 -13.52
N GLY A 39 0.04 16.41 -14.18
CA GLY A 39 1.51 16.36 -14.34
C GLY A 39 2.27 15.81 -13.14
N GLN A 40 1.59 15.52 -12.02
CA GLN A 40 2.21 14.84 -10.88
C GLN A 40 2.14 13.32 -11.03
N ILE A 41 3.07 12.63 -10.39
CA ILE A 41 3.11 11.18 -10.28
C ILE A 41 2.99 10.76 -8.82
N GLY A 42 2.46 9.56 -8.59
CA GLY A 42 2.47 8.97 -7.28
C GLY A 42 2.40 7.46 -7.33
N ASN A 43 2.76 6.85 -6.22
CA ASN A 43 2.62 5.42 -6.00
C ASN A 43 2.35 5.16 -4.52
N VAL A 44 1.74 4.02 -4.24
CA VAL A 44 1.57 3.53 -2.88
C VAL A 44 1.97 2.06 -2.83
N THR A 45 2.86 1.74 -1.90
CA THR A 45 3.20 0.36 -1.58
C THR A 45 2.28 -0.13 -0.47
N LEU A 46 1.52 -1.18 -0.74
CA LEU A 46 0.70 -1.88 0.23
C LEU A 46 1.51 -3.02 0.82
N THR A 47 1.56 -3.15 2.14
CA THR A 47 2.25 -4.25 2.83
C THR A 47 1.32 -4.90 3.84
N ASP A 48 1.41 -6.22 3.96
CA ASP A 48 0.73 -6.92 5.05
C ASP A 48 1.42 -6.61 6.39
N TRP A 49 0.64 -6.35 7.43
CA TRP A 49 1.13 -6.06 8.77
C TRP A 49 0.07 -6.40 9.82
N ASP A 50 0.26 -7.50 10.55
CA ASP A 50 -0.57 -7.87 11.72
C ASP A 50 -2.09 -7.82 11.43
N ASN A 51 -2.53 -8.53 10.38
CA ASN A 51 -3.92 -8.52 9.88
C ASN A 51 -4.46 -7.14 9.45
N LYS A 52 -3.56 -6.19 9.23
CA LYS A 52 -3.83 -4.86 8.68
C LYS A 52 -3.01 -4.67 7.42
N THR A 53 -3.32 -3.60 6.70
CA THR A 53 -2.54 -3.19 5.53
C THR A 53 -1.79 -1.91 5.88
N GLY A 54 -0.47 -1.93 5.77
CA GLY A 54 0.36 -0.74 5.73
C GLY A 54 0.33 -0.13 4.33
N LEU A 55 0.27 1.20 4.25
CA LEU A 55 0.30 1.93 2.99
C LEU A 55 1.42 2.97 3.07
N SER A 56 2.45 2.82 2.25
CA SER A 56 3.57 3.77 2.15
C SER A 56 3.46 4.53 0.84
N PHE A 57 3.21 5.83 0.93
CA PHE A 57 2.95 6.69 -0.23
C PHE A 57 4.19 7.48 -0.61
N PHE A 58 4.36 7.67 -1.91
CA PHE A 58 5.19 8.73 -2.49
C PHE A 58 4.37 9.50 -3.53
N VAL A 59 4.43 10.82 -3.48
CA VAL A 59 3.84 11.72 -4.47
C VAL A 59 4.84 12.81 -4.87
N SER A 60 4.95 13.12 -6.15
CA SER A 60 5.90 14.14 -6.63
C SER A 60 5.49 15.57 -6.27
N GLY A 61 4.20 15.79 -5.97
CA GLY A 61 3.67 17.10 -5.65
C GLY A 61 2.18 17.09 -5.33
N ALA A 62 1.73 18.23 -4.82
CA ALA A 62 0.35 18.56 -4.55
C ALA A 62 0.02 19.90 -5.23
N PRO A 63 -1.27 20.26 -5.36
CA PRO A 63 -1.68 21.52 -5.99
C PRO A 63 -1.08 22.74 -5.28
N SER A 64 -0.81 23.83 -6.01
CA SER A 64 -0.12 25.01 -5.48
C SER A 64 -0.91 25.80 -4.41
N TYR A 65 -2.22 25.57 -4.33
CA TYR A 65 -3.11 26.26 -3.38
C TYR A 65 -3.18 25.59 -2.00
N VAL A 66 -2.54 24.43 -1.79
CA VAL A 66 -2.59 23.71 -0.51
C VAL A 66 -1.70 24.38 0.54
N SER A 67 -2.14 24.32 1.79
CA SER A 67 -1.42 24.90 2.92
C SER A 67 -0.17 24.10 3.29
N LEU A 68 0.83 24.78 3.87
CA LEU A 68 1.98 24.15 4.52
C LEU A 68 1.84 24.22 6.05
N PRO A 69 2.25 23.16 6.80
CA PRO A 69 2.78 21.89 6.31
C PRO A 69 1.73 21.10 5.52
N LEU A 70 2.18 20.38 4.49
CA LEU A 70 1.28 19.64 3.61
C LEU A 70 0.51 18.58 4.43
N ARG A 71 -0.81 18.56 4.29
CA ARG A 71 -1.67 17.57 4.94
C ARG A 71 -2.51 16.87 3.87
N LEU A 72 -2.25 15.58 3.70
CA LEU A 72 -2.99 14.75 2.75
C LEU A 72 -3.81 13.71 3.50
N TYR A 73 -5.08 13.62 3.11
CA TYR A 73 -5.99 12.57 3.52
C TYR A 73 -5.92 11.40 2.56
N SER A 74 -6.25 10.21 3.06
CA SER A 74 -6.20 8.98 2.28
C SER A 74 -7.37 8.09 2.63
N PHE A 75 -7.95 7.50 1.60
CA PHE A 75 -9.13 6.66 1.70
C PHE A 75 -8.92 5.41 0.87
N ILE A 76 -9.52 4.31 1.32
CA ILE A 76 -9.81 3.17 0.46
C ILE A 76 -11.30 3.19 0.19
N ASN A 77 -11.68 3.24 -1.08
CA ASN A 77 -13.05 3.24 -1.54
C ASN A 77 -13.39 1.88 -2.14
N ASN A 78 -14.66 1.49 -2.02
CA ASN A 78 -15.20 0.40 -2.84
C ASN A 78 -15.17 0.80 -4.32
N GLY A 79 -15.03 -0.16 -5.22
CA GLY A 79 -15.00 0.10 -6.66
C GLY A 79 -13.66 0.64 -7.18
N SER A 80 -13.67 1.04 -8.45
CA SER A 80 -12.48 1.53 -9.17
C SER A 80 -12.41 3.05 -9.22
N CYS A 81 -11.29 3.60 -9.66
CA CYS A 81 -11.14 5.02 -9.90
C CYS A 81 -12.11 5.58 -10.96
N GLN A 82 -12.56 4.75 -11.92
CA GLN A 82 -13.54 5.16 -12.93
C GLN A 82 -14.99 5.09 -12.42
N GLN A 83 -15.25 4.20 -11.45
CA GLN A 83 -16.56 4.02 -10.84
C GLN A 83 -16.39 3.95 -9.31
N PRO A 84 -16.11 5.10 -8.67
CA PRO A 84 -15.86 5.14 -7.25
C PRO A 84 -17.15 4.84 -6.47
N GLY A 85 -17.05 3.93 -5.50
CA GLY A 85 -18.08 3.63 -4.53
C GLY A 85 -17.89 4.40 -3.22
N SER A 86 -18.58 3.95 -2.18
CA SER A 86 -18.46 4.52 -0.84
C SER A 86 -17.07 4.31 -0.24
N VAL A 87 -16.70 5.18 0.71
CA VAL A 87 -15.48 5.03 1.52
C VAL A 87 -15.63 3.76 2.37
N ALA A 88 -14.73 2.80 2.16
CA ALA A 88 -14.61 1.61 2.99
C ALA A 88 -13.76 1.89 4.23
N TYR A 89 -12.63 2.60 4.04
CA TYR A 89 -11.70 2.92 5.12
C TYR A 89 -11.18 4.36 4.98
N ALA A 90 -11.38 5.18 6.01
CA ALA A 90 -10.77 6.50 6.13
C ALA A 90 -9.52 6.40 7.00
N MET A 91 -8.36 6.75 6.45
CA MET A 91 -7.07 6.53 7.11
C MET A 91 -6.46 7.85 7.58
N ASN A 92 -7.22 8.70 8.27
CA ASN A 92 -6.82 10.10 8.53
C ASN A 92 -6.48 10.39 10.00
N ASN A 93 -6.19 9.35 10.81
CA ASN A 93 -5.82 9.52 12.22
C ASN A 93 -4.46 10.22 12.40
N ILE A 94 -3.52 9.96 11.48
CA ILE A 94 -2.20 10.61 11.42
C ILE A 94 -2.05 11.18 10.01
N VAL A 95 -1.89 12.49 9.91
CA VAL A 95 -1.87 13.22 8.62
C VAL A 95 -0.56 13.96 8.37
N VAL A 96 0.53 13.40 8.90
CA VAL A 96 1.89 13.91 8.64
C VAL A 96 2.27 13.55 7.20
N THR A 97 2.84 14.53 6.50
CA THR A 97 3.42 14.38 5.17
C THR A 97 4.79 15.02 5.17
N GLU A 98 5.79 14.23 4.80
CA GLU A 98 7.20 14.59 4.93
C GLU A 98 7.78 14.97 3.57
N ARG A 99 8.44 16.12 3.52
CA ARG A 99 9.10 16.57 2.30
C ARG A 99 10.35 15.74 2.09
N GLN A 100 10.52 15.18 0.89
CA GLN A 100 11.71 14.41 0.55
C GLN A 100 12.79 15.27 -0.13
N PRO A 101 14.08 14.88 -0.05
CA PRO A 101 15.17 15.53 -0.79
C PRO A 101 14.99 15.40 -2.30
N ILE A 102 14.42 14.28 -2.76
CA ILE A 102 13.88 14.15 -4.10
C ILE A 102 12.59 14.97 -4.18
N ARG A 103 12.39 15.77 -5.23
CA ARG A 103 11.19 16.63 -5.38
C ARG A 103 9.91 15.80 -5.22
N GLY A 104 9.30 15.88 -4.03
CA GLY A 104 8.15 15.07 -3.65
C GLY A 104 7.94 14.98 -2.14
N TRP A 105 6.99 14.13 -1.77
CA TRP A 105 6.52 13.93 -0.42
C TRP A 105 6.24 12.47 -0.15
N THR A 106 6.46 12.03 1.08
CA THR A 106 6.09 10.70 1.56
C THR A 106 5.18 10.79 2.76
N PHE A 107 4.38 9.76 2.95
CA PHE A 107 3.55 9.60 4.14
C PHE A 107 3.09 8.15 4.25
N SER A 108 2.75 7.71 5.47
CA SER A 108 2.29 6.35 5.71
C SER A 108 0.92 6.32 6.36
N ARG A 109 0.13 5.31 6.02
CA ARG A 109 -1.22 5.07 6.55
C ARG A 109 -1.41 3.60 6.88
N THR A 110 -2.45 3.29 7.64
CA THR A 110 -2.80 1.92 7.98
C THR A 110 -4.30 1.72 7.80
N ALA A 111 -4.68 0.71 7.02
CA ALA A 111 -6.07 0.27 6.89
C ALA A 111 -6.30 -0.92 7.83
N PRO A 112 -7.39 -0.94 8.62
CA PRO A 112 -7.69 -2.02 9.57
C PRO A 112 -8.32 -3.23 8.86
N VAL A 113 -7.66 -3.71 7.80
CA VAL A 113 -8.11 -4.81 6.94
C VAL A 113 -6.89 -5.59 6.41
N PRO A 114 -6.95 -6.92 6.31
CA PRO A 114 -5.86 -7.71 5.74
C PRO A 114 -5.60 -7.35 4.27
N LEU A 115 -4.33 -7.37 3.86
CA LEU A 115 -3.95 -7.03 2.48
C LEU A 115 -4.66 -7.93 1.46
N GLN A 116 -4.78 -9.23 1.76
CA GLN A 116 -5.43 -10.18 0.85
C GLN A 116 -6.91 -9.85 0.58
N THR A 117 -7.62 -9.26 1.55
CA THR A 117 -9.00 -8.79 1.36
C THR A 117 -9.07 -7.64 0.35
N LEU A 118 -8.09 -6.74 0.38
CA LEU A 118 -8.01 -5.63 -0.58
C LEU A 118 -7.64 -6.12 -1.98
N LEU A 119 -6.69 -7.06 -2.09
CA LEU A 119 -6.26 -7.62 -3.38
C LEU A 119 -7.31 -8.50 -4.05
N ALA A 120 -8.12 -9.23 -3.27
CA ALA A 120 -9.21 -10.07 -3.77
C ALA A 120 -10.50 -9.28 -4.08
N GLY A 121 -10.62 -8.06 -3.54
CA GLY A 121 -11.80 -7.21 -3.71
C GLY A 121 -11.68 -6.23 -4.87
N ASN A 122 -12.72 -5.42 -5.04
CA ASN A 122 -12.71 -4.27 -5.96
C ASN A 122 -12.60 -2.99 -5.12
N TYR A 123 -11.37 -2.50 -4.97
CA TYR A 123 -11.06 -1.32 -4.18
C TYR A 123 -10.15 -0.36 -4.93
N SER A 124 -10.21 0.91 -4.54
CA SER A 124 -9.29 1.94 -5.00
C SER A 124 -8.76 2.76 -3.83
N VAL A 125 -7.50 3.18 -3.93
CA VAL A 125 -6.89 4.14 -3.00
C VAL A 125 -7.05 5.53 -3.57
N VAL A 126 -7.51 6.46 -2.73
CA VAL A 126 -7.64 7.89 -3.08
C VAL A 126 -6.79 8.72 -2.13
N VAL A 127 -6.07 9.69 -2.69
CA VAL A 127 -5.36 10.73 -1.94
C VAL A 127 -6.07 12.06 -2.17
N ARG A 128 -6.38 12.76 -1.08
CA ARG A 128 -7.19 13.98 -1.07
C ARG A 128 -6.47 15.10 -0.32
N THR A 129 -6.67 16.35 -0.74
CA THR A 129 -6.22 17.51 0.05
C THR A 129 -6.96 17.59 1.39
N ALA A 130 -6.37 18.23 2.40
CA ALA A 130 -7.06 18.41 3.68
C ALA A 130 -8.38 19.17 3.51
N ALA A 131 -9.28 19.05 4.49
CA ALA A 131 -10.56 19.75 4.46
C ALA A 131 -10.39 21.28 4.38
N THR A 132 -9.34 21.81 5.01
CA THR A 132 -8.96 23.24 4.95
C THR A 132 -8.48 23.67 3.56
N ASP A 133 -8.09 22.73 2.71
CA ASP A 133 -7.59 22.95 1.35
C ASP A 133 -8.61 22.43 0.29
N GLY A 134 -9.89 22.30 0.67
CA GLY A 134 -11.00 22.09 -0.27
C GLY A 134 -11.43 20.65 -0.56
N ASN A 135 -10.84 19.63 0.10
CA ASN A 135 -11.23 18.22 -0.07
C ASN A 135 -11.15 17.69 -1.52
N TYR A 136 -10.17 18.15 -2.30
CA TYR A 136 -10.02 17.70 -3.69
C TYR A 136 -9.28 16.37 -3.77
N ASP A 137 -9.86 15.41 -4.48
CA ASP A 137 -9.16 14.18 -4.87
C ASP A 137 -8.05 14.53 -5.87
N ILE A 138 -6.81 14.28 -5.47
CA ILE A 138 -5.61 14.64 -6.25
C ILE A 138 -4.96 13.43 -6.90
N PHE A 139 -5.16 12.24 -6.33
CA PHE A 139 -4.75 10.98 -6.94
C PHE A 139 -5.76 9.87 -6.69
N CYS A 140 -5.83 8.90 -7.60
CA CYS A 140 -6.52 7.63 -7.41
C CYS A 140 -5.73 6.48 -8.03
N GLY A 141 -5.70 5.31 -7.38
CA GLY A 141 -5.16 4.07 -7.95
C GLY A 141 -6.03 2.88 -7.62
N ASP A 142 -6.36 2.05 -8.61
CA ASP A 142 -7.06 0.79 -8.39
C ASP A 142 -6.14 -0.19 -7.66
N ILE A 143 -6.64 -0.81 -6.59
CA ILE A 143 -5.95 -1.92 -5.94
C ILE A 143 -6.24 -3.17 -6.77
N LYS A 144 -5.22 -3.70 -7.41
CA LYS A 144 -5.29 -4.94 -8.18
C LYS A 144 -4.22 -5.87 -7.67
N SER A 145 -4.44 -7.18 -7.84
CA SER A 145 -3.37 -8.17 -7.80
C SER A 145 -2.34 -7.81 -8.89
N GLY A 146 -1.31 -7.06 -8.50
CA GLY A 146 -0.34 -6.42 -9.39
C GLY A 146 1.08 -6.62 -8.89
N GLU A 147 2.07 -6.25 -9.71
CA GLU A 147 3.47 -6.67 -9.60
C GLU A 147 4.00 -6.72 -8.16
N PRO A 148 4.57 -7.87 -7.74
CA PRO A 148 5.28 -7.97 -6.48
C PRO A 148 6.30 -6.83 -6.37
N VAL A 149 6.39 -6.22 -5.19
CA VAL A 149 7.48 -5.31 -4.88
C VAL A 149 8.80 -6.09 -5.11
N LYS A 150 9.60 -5.63 -6.08
CA LYS A 150 10.93 -6.19 -6.37
C LYS A 150 11.93 -5.83 -5.28
#